data_AF-A0A2D6YRR8-F1
#
_entry.id   AF-A0A2D6YRR8-F1
#
_cell.length_a   1.000
_cell.length_b   1.000
_cell.length_c   1.000
_cell.angle_alpha   90.00
_cell.angle_beta   90.00
_cell.angle_gamma   90.00
#
_symmetry.space_group_name_H-M   'P 1'
#
loop_
_entity.id
_entity.type
_entity.pdbx_description
1 polymer ?
#
loop_
_entity_poly.entity_id
_entity_poly.type
_entity_poly.pdbx_seq_one_letter_code
_entity_poly.pdbx_strand_id
1 'polypeptide(L)'
;NCTFTCNSAGEYGGGIYDGEGSSPTLTGCTFRDNSANDRGGGMYNLSGSSPTLTNCTFTSNSADEYGGGMYNFKDSSPILTNCNFCGNTDGEGFSSLYGDEIHGSSSGNGILDAECVYGDINCDGVANYADRKAMNMFLGVCDADINGDGEVNAADLAWILGWWGVCSP
;
A
#
# COMPACT_ATOMS: atom_id res chain seq x y z
N ASN A 1 -6.01 -16.17 1.43
CA ASN A 1 -5.90 -15.66 0.05
C ASN A 1 -7.13 -14.84 -0.29
N CYS A 2 -7.18 -13.62 0.21
CA CYS A 2 -8.21 -12.62 -0.12
C CYS A 2 -7.53 -11.40 -0.74
N THR A 3 -8.26 -10.65 -1.56
CA THR A 3 -7.77 -9.41 -2.17
C THR A 3 -8.70 -8.26 -1.75
N PHE A 4 -8.13 -7.26 -1.09
CA PHE A 4 -8.77 -6.01 -0.71
C PHE A 4 -8.19 -4.93 -1.60
N THR A 5 -8.97 -4.41 -2.54
CA THR A 5 -8.47 -3.42 -3.50
C THR A 5 -9.45 -2.30 -3.78
N CYS A 6 -8.93 -1.08 -3.95
CA CYS A 6 -9.70 0.13 -4.25
C CYS A 6 -10.83 0.41 -3.23
N ASN A 7 -10.66 -0.01 -1.98
CA ASN A 7 -11.60 0.33 -0.93
C ASN A 7 -11.26 1.71 -0.36
N SER A 8 -12.28 2.43 0.11
CA SER A 8 -12.12 3.76 0.70
C SER A 8 -12.95 3.86 1.97
N ALA A 9 -12.32 4.35 3.05
CA ALA A 9 -12.96 4.58 4.33
C ALA A 9 -12.93 6.08 4.69
N GLY A 10 -14.04 6.57 5.25
CA GLY A 10 -14.14 7.96 5.69
C GLY A 10 -13.29 8.30 6.92
N GLU A 11 -12.80 7.30 7.66
CA GLU A 11 -11.94 7.49 8.84
C GLU A 11 -10.83 6.43 8.85
N TYR A 12 -11.15 5.16 9.16
CA TYR A 12 -10.13 4.14 9.47
C TYR A 12 -10.24 2.89 8.60
N GLY A 13 -9.09 2.29 8.29
CA GLY A 13 -9.01 0.91 7.81
C GLY A 13 -9.59 0.72 6.42
N GLY A 14 -9.00 1.38 5.40
CA GLY A 14 -9.52 1.38 4.04
C GLY A 14 -9.77 -0.02 3.49
N GLY A 15 -8.84 -0.96 3.70
CA GLY A 15 -9.04 -2.38 3.39
C GLY A 15 -9.69 -3.17 4.52
N ILE A 16 -9.11 -3.12 5.72
CA ILE A 16 -9.63 -3.76 6.94
C ILE A 16 -9.57 -2.80 8.11
N TYR A 17 -10.65 -2.79 8.89
CA TYR A 17 -10.67 -2.22 10.23
C TYR A 17 -10.84 -3.37 11.25
N ASP A 18 -9.80 -3.58 12.05
CA ASP A 18 -9.84 -4.45 13.20
C ASP A 18 -10.25 -3.65 14.44
N GLY A 19 -11.49 -3.90 14.89
CA GLY A 19 -12.02 -3.27 16.09
C GLY A 19 -11.32 -3.73 17.37
N GLU A 20 -11.72 -3.13 18.49
CA GLU A 20 -11.12 -3.39 19.81
C GLU A 20 -11.01 -4.88 20.14
N GLY A 21 -9.78 -5.33 20.41
CA GLY A 21 -9.47 -6.73 20.72
C GLY A 21 -9.65 -7.74 19.57
N SER A 22 -9.86 -7.27 18.34
CA SER A 22 -9.91 -8.13 17.14
C SER A 22 -8.50 -8.59 16.75
N SER A 23 -8.31 -9.88 16.51
CA SER A 23 -7.00 -10.44 16.13
C SER A 23 -7.16 -11.48 15.02
N PRO A 24 -7.54 -11.07 13.79
CA PRO A 24 -7.66 -12.00 12.68
C PRO A 24 -6.31 -12.59 12.25
N THR A 25 -6.38 -13.76 11.62
CA THR A 25 -5.24 -14.39 10.95
C THR A 25 -5.41 -14.27 9.45
N LEU A 26 -4.43 -13.67 8.78
CA LEU A 26 -4.43 -13.48 7.33
C LEU A 26 -3.22 -14.18 6.72
N THR A 27 -3.47 -14.96 5.67
CA THR A 27 -2.43 -15.69 4.96
C THR A 27 -2.59 -15.49 3.46
N GLY A 28 -1.53 -15.04 2.78
CA GLY A 28 -1.54 -14.87 1.33
C GLY A 28 -2.53 -13.80 0.86
N CYS A 29 -2.78 -12.76 1.66
CA CYS A 29 -3.73 -11.70 1.32
C CYS A 29 -3.04 -10.50 0.69
N THR A 30 -3.75 -9.80 -0.19
CA THR A 30 -3.27 -8.60 -0.86
C THR A 30 -4.16 -7.41 -0.52
N PHE A 31 -3.53 -6.30 -0.12
CA PHE A 31 -4.14 -5.00 0.17
C PHE A 31 -3.55 -3.99 -0.81
N ARG A 32 -4.36 -3.45 -1.70
CA ARG A 32 -3.87 -2.67 -2.83
C ARG A 32 -4.74 -1.47 -3.14
N ASP A 33 -4.16 -0.28 -3.24
CA ASP A 33 -4.90 0.96 -3.56
C ASP A 33 -6.08 1.21 -2.61
N ASN A 34 -6.00 0.78 -1.36
CA ASN A 34 -7.00 1.12 -0.35
C ASN A 34 -6.66 2.46 0.29
N SER A 35 -7.69 3.23 0.65
CA SER A 35 -7.55 4.59 1.18
C SER A 35 -8.34 4.80 2.46
N ALA A 36 -7.83 5.63 3.36
CA ALA A 36 -8.54 6.09 4.54
C ALA A 36 -8.29 7.58 4.77
N ASN A 37 -9.34 8.37 5.06
CA ASN A 37 -9.17 9.81 5.27
C ASN A 37 -8.52 10.16 6.63
N ASP A 38 -8.23 9.19 7.49
CA ASP A 38 -7.49 9.40 8.75
C ASP A 38 -6.32 8.40 8.81
N ARG A 39 -6.58 7.12 9.14
CA ARG A 39 -5.48 6.16 9.43
C ARG A 39 -5.70 4.77 8.87
N GLY A 40 -4.59 4.11 8.53
CA GLY A 40 -4.60 2.69 8.15
C GLY A 40 -5.23 2.49 6.78
N GLY A 41 -4.60 3.01 5.72
CA GLY A 41 -5.12 2.92 4.36
C GLY A 41 -5.40 1.48 3.93
N GLY A 42 -4.44 0.58 4.16
CA GLY A 42 -4.64 -0.85 3.97
C GLY A 42 -5.34 -1.52 5.16
N MET A 43 -4.84 -1.28 6.37
CA MET A 43 -5.37 -1.89 7.61
C MET A 43 -5.25 -0.96 8.81
N TYR A 44 -6.26 -0.96 9.67
CA TYR A 44 -6.23 -0.28 10.97
C TYR A 44 -6.52 -1.27 12.10
N ASN A 45 -5.65 -1.30 13.11
CA ASN A 45 -5.77 -2.17 14.28
C ASN A 45 -6.06 -1.35 15.54
N LEU A 46 -7.27 -1.49 16.09
CA LEU A 46 -7.73 -0.72 17.25
C LEU A 46 -7.46 -1.44 18.57
N SER A 47 -6.83 -0.75 19.51
CA SER A 47 -6.83 -1.01 20.97
C SER A 47 -6.75 -2.50 21.36
N GLY A 48 -5.53 -3.00 21.53
CA GLY A 48 -5.30 -4.41 21.86
C GLY A 48 -5.57 -5.39 20.71
N SER A 49 -5.77 -4.87 19.49
CA SER A 49 -5.90 -5.68 18.27
C SER A 49 -4.53 -6.16 17.83
N SER A 50 -4.33 -7.48 17.73
CA SER A 50 -3.02 -8.07 17.42
C SER A 50 -3.15 -9.12 16.33
N PRO A 51 -3.45 -8.71 15.08
CA PRO A 51 -3.62 -9.65 13.97
C PRO A 51 -2.32 -10.36 13.63
N THR A 52 -2.43 -11.57 13.06
CA THR A 52 -1.29 -12.34 12.56
C THR A 52 -1.34 -12.40 11.04
N LEU A 53 -0.32 -11.86 10.36
CA LEU A 53 -0.23 -11.82 8.91
C LEU A 53 0.95 -12.66 8.43
N THR A 54 0.69 -13.52 7.46
CA THR A 54 1.70 -14.37 6.82
C THR A 54 1.64 -14.22 5.30
N ASN A 55 2.77 -13.97 4.64
CA ASN A 55 2.84 -13.84 3.17
C ASN A 55 1.82 -12.84 2.61
N CYS A 56 1.60 -11.70 3.29
CA CYS A 56 0.64 -10.68 2.86
C CYS A 56 1.36 -9.50 2.19
N THR A 57 0.68 -8.84 1.25
CA THR A 57 1.24 -7.72 0.48
C THR A 57 0.36 -6.49 0.65
N PHE A 58 0.96 -5.37 1.00
CA PHE A 58 0.34 -4.05 1.08
C PHE A 58 1.00 -3.12 0.06
N THR A 59 0.29 -2.74 -0.99
CA THR A 59 0.82 -1.90 -2.07
C THR A 59 -0.05 -0.68 -2.35
N SER A 60 0.58 0.48 -2.52
CA SER A 60 -0.11 1.72 -2.93
C SER A 60 -1.32 2.11 -2.08
N ASN A 61 -1.37 1.67 -0.82
CA ASN A 61 -2.43 2.08 0.09
C ASN A 61 -2.10 3.47 0.67
N SER A 62 -3.13 4.27 0.94
CA SER A 62 -2.97 5.67 1.36
C SER A 62 -3.79 6.00 2.60
N ALA A 63 -3.24 6.85 3.47
CA ALA A 63 -3.98 7.45 4.57
C ALA A 63 -3.72 8.96 4.63
N ASP A 64 -4.69 9.80 5.00
CA ASP A 64 -4.40 11.25 5.03
C ASP A 64 -3.58 11.67 6.25
N GLU A 65 -3.66 10.95 7.39
CA GLU A 65 -2.81 11.22 8.57
C GLU A 65 -1.66 10.22 8.67
N TYR A 66 -1.93 8.95 8.98
CA TYR A 66 -0.87 8.00 9.36
C TYR A 66 -1.11 6.55 8.90
N GLY A 67 -0.02 5.88 8.55
CA GLY A 67 0.01 4.44 8.28
C GLY A 67 -0.72 4.09 6.99
N GLY A 68 -0.15 4.47 5.85
CA GLY A 68 -0.72 4.20 4.53
C GLY A 68 -1.00 2.72 4.31
N GLY A 69 -0.06 1.86 4.69
CA GLY A 69 -0.21 0.41 4.61
C GLY A 69 -0.98 -0.16 5.80
N MET A 70 -0.47 0.09 7.01
CA MET A 70 -1.12 -0.34 8.25
C MET A 70 -0.87 0.64 9.39
N TYR A 71 -1.90 0.87 10.20
CA TYR A 71 -1.82 1.64 11.42
C TYR A 71 -2.19 0.79 12.64
N ASN A 72 -1.37 0.84 13.70
CA ASN A 72 -1.65 0.14 14.96
C ASN A 72 -1.87 1.14 16.08
N PHE A 73 -3.04 1.09 16.69
CA PHE A 73 -3.40 1.99 17.77
C PHE A 73 -3.37 1.26 19.11
N LYS A 74 -2.64 1.82 20.07
CA LYS A 74 -2.71 1.55 21.52
C LYS A 74 -2.69 0.07 21.91
N ASP A 75 -1.57 -0.41 22.42
CA ASP A 75 -1.40 -1.79 22.93
C ASP A 75 -1.66 -2.86 21.84
N SER A 76 -1.71 -2.46 20.57
CA SER A 76 -1.90 -3.32 19.41
C SER A 76 -0.55 -3.79 18.91
N SER A 77 -0.33 -5.10 18.80
CA SER A 77 0.97 -5.70 18.49
C SER A 77 0.82 -6.77 17.40
N PRO A 78 0.65 -6.38 16.12
CA PRO A 78 0.50 -7.34 15.04
C PRO A 78 1.77 -8.19 14.85
N ILE A 79 1.59 -9.44 14.45
CA ILE A 79 2.68 -10.35 14.11
C ILE A 79 2.72 -10.48 12.59
N LEU A 80 3.77 -9.96 11.96
CA LEU A 80 3.97 -10.02 10.52
C LEU A 80 5.09 -11.01 10.19
N THR A 81 4.83 -11.91 9.24
CA THR A 81 5.83 -12.88 8.76
C THR A 81 5.81 -12.89 7.24
N ASN A 82 6.95 -12.61 6.61
CA ASN A 82 7.09 -12.51 5.15
C ASN A 82 6.04 -11.58 4.52
N CYS A 83 5.75 -10.46 5.17
CA CYS A 83 4.83 -9.47 4.63
C CYS A 83 5.60 -8.36 3.92
N ASN A 84 5.03 -7.85 2.84
CA ASN A 84 5.64 -6.80 2.04
C ASN A 84 4.79 -5.53 2.08
N PHE A 85 5.44 -4.37 2.24
CA PHE A 85 4.83 -3.05 2.18
C PHE A 85 5.60 -2.21 1.16
N CYS A 86 4.98 -1.77 0.07
CA CYS A 86 5.63 -0.90 -0.92
C CYS A 86 4.68 0.17 -1.47
N GLY A 87 5.19 1.39 -1.66
CA GLY A 87 4.45 2.49 -2.25
C GLY A 87 3.25 2.97 -1.42
N ASN A 88 3.13 2.53 -0.16
CA ASN A 88 2.07 3.03 0.71
C ASN A 88 2.45 4.43 1.22
N THR A 89 1.47 5.30 1.33
CA THR A 89 1.68 6.72 1.65
C THR A 89 0.78 7.18 2.77
N ASP A 90 1.25 8.12 3.59
CA ASP A 90 0.43 8.84 4.53
C ASP A 90 0.65 10.37 4.43
N GLY A 91 0.02 11.15 5.31
CA GLY A 91 0.14 12.61 5.34
C GLY A 91 1.57 13.13 5.53
N GLU A 92 2.48 12.28 6.01
CA GLU A 92 3.90 12.58 6.20
C GLU A 92 4.77 12.10 5.00
N GLY A 93 4.17 11.49 3.98
CA GLY A 93 4.83 10.99 2.77
C GLY A 93 4.84 9.47 2.66
N PHE A 94 6.01 8.86 2.45
CA PHE A 94 6.14 7.39 2.32
C PHE A 94 6.29 6.72 3.69
N SER A 95 5.23 6.71 4.49
CA SER A 95 5.17 5.92 5.72
C SER A 95 4.15 4.78 5.57
N SER A 96 4.68 3.57 5.39
CA SER A 96 3.91 2.35 5.22
C SER A 96 3.28 1.86 6.54
N LEU A 97 3.86 2.20 7.69
CA LEU A 97 3.51 1.65 9.01
C LEU A 97 3.61 2.73 10.10
N TYR A 98 2.59 2.86 10.97
CA TYR A 98 2.59 3.86 12.05
C TYR A 98 1.91 3.36 13.36
N GLY A 99 2.53 3.67 14.53
CA GLY A 99 2.14 3.30 15.93
C GLY A 99 2.49 1.86 16.34
N ASP A 100 2.97 1.46 17.54
CA ASP A 100 3.34 2.05 18.86
C ASP A 100 4.88 2.16 19.03
N GLU A 101 5.37 3.16 19.80
CA GLU A 101 6.74 3.46 20.32
C GLU A 101 7.99 3.21 19.45
N ILE A 102 7.85 2.69 18.24
CA ILE A 102 8.96 2.12 17.49
C ILE A 102 8.93 2.71 16.08
N HIS A 103 9.56 3.88 15.99
CA HIS A 103 10.31 4.24 14.79
C HIS A 103 11.30 3.09 14.50
N GLY A 104 10.87 2.14 13.67
CA GLY A 104 11.62 0.95 13.26
C GLY A 104 11.00 -0.38 13.69
N SER A 105 9.83 -0.75 13.15
CA SER A 105 9.35 -2.14 13.03
C SER A 105 9.70 -3.07 14.22
N SER A 106 8.83 -3.11 15.23
CA SER A 106 8.93 -4.10 16.32
C SER A 106 8.08 -5.34 16.13
N SER A 107 7.67 -5.69 14.90
CA SER A 107 7.44 -7.10 14.62
C SER A 107 8.80 -7.71 14.35
N GLY A 108 9.31 -8.52 15.28
CA GLY A 108 10.63 -9.19 15.22
C GLY A 108 10.82 -10.21 14.09
N ASN A 109 10.22 -10.00 12.92
CA ASN A 109 10.36 -10.78 11.70
C ASN A 109 10.40 -9.82 10.51
N GLY A 110 11.61 -9.37 10.15
CA GLY A 110 11.97 -8.74 8.86
C GLY A 110 10.83 -8.14 8.06
N ILE A 111 10.19 -7.07 8.57
CA ILE A 111 9.42 -6.19 7.71
C ILE A 111 10.44 -5.56 6.79
N LEU A 112 10.50 -6.07 5.57
CA LEU A 112 11.09 -5.32 4.50
C LEU A 112 10.04 -4.25 4.19
N ASP A 113 10.32 -3.00 4.53
CA ASP A 113 10.04 -1.93 3.57
C ASP A 113 10.93 -2.30 2.38
N ALA A 114 10.50 -3.31 1.62
CA ALA A 114 11.31 -3.92 0.59
C ALA A 114 11.65 -2.76 -0.30
N GLU A 115 12.95 -2.50 -0.44
CA GLU A 115 13.51 -1.48 -1.31
C GLU A 115 12.57 -1.42 -2.51
N CYS A 116 11.71 -0.39 -2.58
CA CYS A 116 10.76 -0.29 -3.67
C CYS A 116 11.66 -0.09 -4.88
N VAL A 117 12.02 -1.18 -5.55
CA VAL A 117 12.87 -1.12 -6.73
C VAL A 117 12.01 -0.35 -7.71
N TYR A 118 12.44 0.86 -8.05
CA TYR A 118 11.65 1.75 -8.87
C TYR A 118 11.30 1.01 -10.18
N GLY A 119 10.01 0.68 -10.38
CA GLY A 119 9.53 -0.15 -11.50
C GLY A 119 9.22 -1.63 -11.18
N ASP A 120 9.39 -2.09 -9.95
CA ASP A 120 8.93 -3.39 -9.43
C ASP A 120 7.48 -3.27 -8.94
N ILE A 121 6.56 -3.29 -9.92
CA ILE A 121 5.12 -3.09 -9.74
C ILE A 121 4.45 -4.33 -9.11
N ASN A 122 5.05 -5.52 -9.27
CA ASN A 122 4.50 -6.76 -8.72
C ASN A 122 5.10 -7.16 -7.36
N CYS A 123 6.16 -6.45 -6.95
CA CYS A 123 6.87 -6.59 -5.69
C CYS A 123 7.49 -7.98 -5.47
N ASP A 124 8.07 -8.58 -6.52
CA ASP A 124 8.89 -9.78 -6.43
C ASP A 124 10.36 -9.49 -6.06
N GLY A 125 10.70 -8.21 -5.87
CA GLY A 125 12.04 -7.72 -5.56
C GLY A 125 12.88 -7.42 -6.80
N VAL A 126 12.30 -7.48 -8.01
CA VAL A 126 13.04 -7.33 -9.28
C VAL A 126 12.21 -6.55 -10.30
N ALA A 127 12.60 -5.32 -10.64
CA ALA A 127 12.02 -4.60 -11.78
C ALA A 127 12.33 -5.29 -13.12
N ASN A 128 11.37 -6.04 -13.65
CA ASN A 128 11.46 -6.87 -14.84
C ASN A 128 10.15 -6.90 -15.66
N TYR A 129 10.02 -7.84 -16.62
CA TYR A 129 8.85 -7.92 -17.50
C TYR A 129 7.56 -8.33 -16.77
N ALA A 130 7.68 -9.04 -15.65
CA ALA A 130 6.55 -9.43 -14.81
C ALA A 130 5.87 -8.22 -14.17
N ASP A 131 6.61 -7.13 -13.92
CA ASP A 131 6.05 -5.86 -13.43
C ASP A 131 5.20 -5.18 -14.47
N ARG A 132 5.63 -5.24 -15.74
CA ARG A 132 4.82 -4.76 -16.85
C ARG A 132 3.52 -5.54 -17.00
N LYS A 133 3.52 -6.84 -16.70
CA LYS A 133 2.31 -7.66 -16.68
C LYS A 133 1.42 -7.34 -15.47
N ALA A 134 2.02 -7.07 -14.31
CA ALA A 134 1.27 -6.63 -13.14
C ALA A 134 0.63 -5.26 -13.39
N MET A 135 1.32 -4.34 -14.08
CA MET A 135 0.78 -3.05 -14.54
C MET A 135 -0.50 -3.24 -15.40
N ASN A 136 -0.48 -4.19 -16.34
CA ASN A 136 -1.65 -4.54 -17.16
C ASN A 136 -2.78 -5.24 -16.37
N MET A 137 -2.47 -5.82 -15.20
CA MET A 137 -3.45 -6.38 -14.27
C MET A 137 -3.99 -5.32 -13.29
N PHE A 138 -3.28 -4.19 -13.15
CA PHE A 138 -3.52 -3.09 -12.21
C PHE A 138 -4.45 -2.01 -12.80
N LEU A 139 -4.24 -1.64 -14.07
CA LEU A 139 -4.99 -0.62 -14.78
C LEU A 139 -6.10 -1.26 -15.62
N GLY A 140 -7.10 -1.86 -14.96
CA GLY A 140 -8.30 -2.32 -15.68
C GLY A 140 -8.74 -1.23 -16.67
N VAL A 141 -8.79 -1.60 -17.95
CA VAL A 141 -8.84 -0.80 -19.20
C VAL A 141 -7.51 -0.18 -19.71
N CYS A 142 -6.94 -0.90 -20.69
CA CYS A 142 -6.03 -0.45 -21.75
C CYS A 142 -4.61 0.03 -21.35
N ASP A 143 -3.61 -0.79 -21.69
CA ASP A 143 -2.14 -0.69 -21.49
C ASP A 143 -1.44 0.68 -21.69
N ALA A 144 -2.13 1.74 -22.10
CA ALA A 144 -1.56 3.05 -22.41
C ALA A 144 -2.38 4.26 -21.90
N ASP A 145 -3.37 4.05 -21.02
CA ASP A 145 -4.06 5.12 -20.28
C ASP A 145 -3.23 5.46 -19.03
N ILE A 146 -2.33 6.43 -19.18
CA ILE A 146 -1.32 6.81 -18.19
C ILE A 146 -1.85 7.96 -17.32
N ASN A 147 -2.82 8.72 -17.81
CA ASN A 147 -3.41 9.83 -17.06
C ASN A 147 -4.66 9.42 -16.25
N GLY A 148 -5.14 8.18 -16.41
CA GLY A 148 -6.24 7.59 -15.65
C GLY A 148 -7.63 8.11 -16.04
N ASP A 149 -7.79 8.62 -17.28
CA ASP A 149 -9.05 9.21 -17.75
C ASP A 149 -10.00 8.21 -18.45
N GLY A 150 -9.56 6.96 -18.61
CA GLY A 150 -10.31 5.86 -19.22
C GLY A 150 -10.16 5.76 -20.74
N GLU A 151 -9.33 6.60 -21.36
CA GLU A 151 -9.04 6.59 -22.79
C GLU A 151 -7.53 6.44 -23.06
N VAL A 152 -7.17 5.78 -24.17
CA VAL A 152 -5.78 5.79 -24.69
C VAL A 152 -5.69 6.79 -25.83
N ASN A 153 -5.17 7.98 -25.56
CA ASN A 153 -5.11 9.06 -26.54
C ASN A 153 -3.84 9.93 -26.36
N ALA A 154 -3.80 11.09 -27.00
CA ALA A 154 -2.63 11.96 -26.97
C ALA A 154 -2.36 12.58 -25.59
N ALA A 155 -3.34 12.57 -24.69
CA ALA A 155 -3.21 13.08 -23.32
C ALA A 155 -2.27 12.21 -22.48
N ASP A 156 -2.26 10.89 -22.70
CA ASP A 156 -1.32 9.96 -22.05
C ASP A 156 0.13 10.24 -22.43
N LEU A 157 0.35 10.49 -23.72
CA LEU A 157 1.66 10.88 -24.24
C LEU A 157 2.09 12.26 -23.72
N ALA A 158 1.15 13.20 -23.62
CA ALA A 158 1.41 14.53 -23.08
C ALA A 158 1.82 14.47 -21.60
N TRP A 159 1.23 13.55 -20.83
CA TRP A 159 1.58 13.31 -19.44
C TRP A 159 3.04 12.82 -19.29
N ILE A 160 3.47 11.89 -20.14
CA ILE A 160 4.87 11.42 -20.19
C ILE A 160 5.83 12.56 -20.55
N LEU A 161 5.49 13.35 -21.57
CA LEU A 161 6.36 14.43 -22.06
C LEU A 161 6.47 15.59 -21.05
N GLY A 162 5.47 15.78 -20.20
CA GLY A 162 5.49 16.78 -19.12
C GLY A 162 6.60 16.55 -18.08
N TRP A 163 7.08 15.31 -17.92
CA TRP A 163 8.16 14.98 -16.98
C TRP A 163 9.56 15.27 -17.51
N TRP A 164 9.73 15.56 -18.80
CA TRP A 164 11.05 15.87 -19.36
C TRP A 164 11.55 17.27 -19.03
N GLY A 165 10.76 18.04 -18.26
CA GLY A 165 11.13 19.37 -17.77
C GLY A 165 11.22 20.40 -18.89
N VAL A 166 11.02 21.67 -18.53
CA VAL A 166 11.39 22.76 -19.45
C VAL A 166 12.92 22.86 -19.49
N CYS A 167 13.52 22.90 -20.67
CA CYS A 167 14.92 23.30 -20.79
C CYS A 167 15.06 24.70 -20.21
N SER A 168 15.72 24.83 -19.05
CA SER A 168 16.12 26.15 -18.54
C SER A 168 17.03 26.83 -19.56
N PRO A 169 16.78 28.11 -19.91
CA PRO A 169 17.56 28.85 -20.90
C PRO A 169 19.00 29.12 -20.47
#